data_AF-A0A9W4X4K3-F1
#
_entry.id   AF-A0A9W4X4K3-F1
#
_cell.length_a   1.000
_cell.length_b   1.000
_cell.length_c   1.000
_cell.angle_alpha   90.00
_cell.angle_beta   90.00
_cell.angle_gamma   90.00
#
_symmetry.space_group_name_H-M   'P 1'
#
loop_
_entity.id
_entity.type
_entity.pdbx_description
1 polymer ?
#
loop_
_entity_poly.entity_id
_entity_poly.type
_entity_poly.pdbx_seq_one_letter_code
_entity_poly.pdbx_strand_id
1 'polypeptide(L)'
;KELKKLASPVFANLLFASQKFIREVEEPYSVSLRDVKRAITLVKFFYNSLDNRPILKKGHRYPPKSQSGNIKTRSYVLALSLCYHSRLYDQILRKKYRIEMEKILNLKKDAFSKIIRDEQEDYINRMQCPPNLAKNEALLENVLVMIACILTKIP
;
A
#
# COMPACT_ATOMS: atom_id res chain seq x y z
N LYS A 1 5.18 -9.83 18.81
CA LYS A 1 4.64 -8.65 19.51
C LYS A 1 3.93 -7.67 18.56
N GLU A 2 4.46 -7.37 17.36
CA GLU A 2 3.84 -6.47 16.37
C GLU A 2 2.49 -6.94 15.81
N LEU A 3 2.36 -8.24 15.55
CA LEU A 3 1.13 -8.84 15.01
C LEU A 3 -0.08 -8.62 15.92
N LYS A 4 0.10 -8.52 17.25
CA LYS A 4 -1.01 -8.21 18.19
C LYS A 4 -1.52 -6.77 18.05
N LYS A 5 -0.65 -5.82 17.65
CA LYS A 5 -1.05 -4.42 17.38
C LYS A 5 -1.74 -4.27 16.02
N LEU A 6 -1.36 -5.12 15.07
CA LEU A 6 -1.82 -5.08 13.67
C LEU A 6 -3.01 -6.01 13.39
N ALA A 7 -3.21 -7.06 14.18
CA ALA A 7 -4.39 -7.89 14.10
C ALA A 7 -5.62 -7.06 14.47
N SER A 8 -6.59 -7.04 13.57
CA SER A 8 -7.85 -6.32 13.72
C SER A 8 -8.91 -7.04 12.88
N PRO A 9 -10.16 -7.15 13.35
CA PRO A 9 -11.27 -7.59 12.50
C PRO A 9 -11.34 -6.81 11.18
N VAL A 10 -11.02 -5.51 11.21
CA VAL A 10 -10.96 -4.67 10.01
C VAL A 10 -9.93 -5.19 9.00
N PHE A 11 -8.77 -5.67 9.45
CA PHE A 11 -7.76 -6.19 8.53
C PHE A 11 -8.16 -7.53 7.92
N ALA A 12 -8.82 -8.40 8.70
CA ALA A 12 -9.40 -9.62 8.17
C ALA A 12 -10.47 -9.32 7.10
N ASN A 13 -11.34 -8.34 7.35
CA ASN A 13 -12.35 -7.89 6.39
C ASN A 13 -11.72 -7.34 5.11
N LEU A 14 -10.64 -6.56 5.23
CA LEU A 14 -9.90 -6.06 4.07
C LEU A 14 -9.33 -7.21 3.24
N LEU A 15 -8.62 -8.15 3.87
CA LEU A 15 -8.06 -9.30 3.17
C LEU A 15 -9.14 -10.16 2.49
N PHE A 16 -10.27 -10.37 3.18
CA PHE A 16 -11.40 -11.10 2.63
C PHE A 16 -12.00 -10.38 1.42
N ALA A 17 -12.28 -9.08 1.54
CA ALA A 17 -12.82 -8.27 0.45
C ALA A 17 -11.86 -8.21 -0.74
N SER A 18 -10.55 -8.06 -0.50
CA SER A 18 -9.55 -8.10 -1.56
C SER A 18 -9.52 -9.44 -2.30
N GLN A 19 -9.53 -10.56 -1.58
CA GLN A 19 -9.58 -11.90 -2.19
C GLN A 19 -10.85 -12.08 -3.01
N LYS A 20 -12.00 -11.67 -2.46
CA LYS A 20 -13.28 -11.74 -3.16
C LYS A 20 -13.26 -10.90 -4.44
N PHE A 21 -12.83 -9.64 -4.35
CA PHE A 21 -12.77 -8.73 -5.49
C PHE A 21 -11.92 -9.31 -6.63
N ILE A 22 -10.72 -9.82 -6.33
CA ILE A 22 -9.85 -10.38 -7.37
C ILE A 22 -10.47 -11.63 -8.01
N ARG A 23 -11.11 -12.51 -7.24
CA ARG A 23 -11.82 -13.69 -7.80
C ARG A 23 -12.97 -13.33 -8.74
N GLU A 24 -13.62 -12.20 -8.51
CA GLU A 24 -14.75 -11.74 -9.32
C GLU A 24 -14.31 -11.10 -10.64
N VAL A 25 -13.12 -10.48 -10.68
CA VAL A 25 -12.62 -9.76 -11.86
C VAL A 25 -11.59 -10.55 -12.68
N GLU A 26 -10.91 -11.51 -12.06
CA GLU A 26 -10.03 -12.48 -12.70
C GLU A 26 -10.69 -13.88 -12.66
N GLU A 27 -9.93 -14.95 -12.42
CA GLU A 27 -10.44 -16.32 -12.28
C GLU A 27 -10.60 -16.74 -10.80
N PRO A 28 -11.43 -17.76 -10.47
CA PRO A 28 -11.62 -18.21 -9.08
C PRO A 28 -10.34 -18.63 -8.34
N TYR A 29 -9.35 -19.13 -9.08
CA TYR A 29 -8.06 -19.60 -8.55
C TYR A 29 -6.94 -18.54 -8.58
N SER A 30 -7.28 -17.30 -8.95
CA SER A 30 -6.34 -16.17 -9.07
C SER A 30 -5.67 -15.76 -7.75
N VAL A 31 -6.26 -16.14 -6.61
CA VAL A 31 -5.79 -15.76 -5.28
C VAL A 31 -5.80 -16.92 -4.30
N SER A 32 -4.85 -16.87 -3.37
CA SER A 32 -4.57 -17.91 -2.40
C SER A 32 -4.17 -17.34 -1.05
N LEU A 33 -3.98 -18.23 -0.07
CA LEU A 33 -3.41 -17.87 1.23
C LEU A 33 -1.96 -17.33 1.13
N ARG A 34 -1.27 -17.55 -0.01
CA ARG A 34 0.04 -16.94 -0.25
C ARG A 34 -0.07 -15.42 -0.37
N ASP A 35 -1.11 -14.92 -1.03
CA ASP A 35 -1.37 -13.47 -1.16
C ASP A 35 -1.71 -12.87 0.21
N VAL A 36 -2.48 -13.59 1.02
CA VAL A 36 -2.76 -13.21 2.42
C VAL A 36 -1.46 -13.14 3.24
N LYS A 37 -0.58 -14.14 3.11
CA LYS A 37 0.73 -14.15 3.78
C LYS A 37 1.60 -12.99 3.32
N ARG A 38 1.66 -12.71 2.01
CA ARG A 38 2.38 -11.55 1.43
C ARG A 38 1.85 -10.24 2.03
N ALA A 39 0.54 -10.06 2.06
CA ALA A 39 -0.09 -8.86 2.61
C ALA A 39 0.24 -8.69 4.10
N ILE A 40 0.18 -9.76 4.91
CA ILE A 40 0.57 -9.72 6.33
C ILE A 40 2.04 -9.31 6.50
N THR A 41 2.95 -9.83 5.65
CA THR A 41 4.37 -9.45 5.67
C THR A 41 4.54 -7.98 5.34
N LEU A 42 3.90 -7.49 4.27
CA LEU A 42 3.98 -6.09 3.86
C LEU A 42 3.39 -5.14 4.90
N VAL A 43 2.28 -5.49 5.54
CA VAL A 43 1.70 -4.66 6.61
C VAL A 43 2.69 -4.45 7.75
N LYS A 44 3.37 -5.51 8.20
CA LYS A 44 4.40 -5.38 9.25
C LYS A 44 5.56 -4.51 8.79
N PHE A 45 6.03 -4.75 7.57
CA PHE A 45 7.10 -3.96 6.97
C PHE A 45 6.75 -2.47 6.92
N PHE A 46 5.60 -2.11 6.34
CA PHE A 46 5.18 -0.72 6.24
C PHE A 46 4.89 -0.12 7.61
N TYR A 47 4.25 -0.83 8.53
CA TYR A 47 4.01 -0.31 9.88
C TYR A 47 5.33 0.10 10.57
N ASN A 48 6.34 -0.78 10.52
CA ASN A 48 7.65 -0.52 11.11
C ASN A 48 8.41 0.58 10.37
N SER A 49 8.35 0.58 9.03
CA SER A 49 9.02 1.57 8.19
C SER A 49 8.46 2.98 8.40
N LEU A 50 7.14 3.11 8.52
CA LEU A 50 6.46 4.38 8.75
C LEU A 50 6.70 4.92 10.16
N ASP A 51 6.75 4.05 11.17
CA ASP A 51 6.98 4.43 12.58
C ASP A 51 8.43 4.87 12.83
N ASN A 52 9.39 4.21 12.17
CA ASN A 52 10.83 4.46 12.34
C ASN A 52 11.44 5.26 11.18
N ARG A 53 10.62 5.96 10.38
CA ARG A 53 11.11 6.61 9.17
C ARG A 53 12.08 7.75 9.49
N PRO A 54 13.31 7.76 8.94
CA PRO A 54 14.24 8.85 9.18
C PRO A 54 13.74 10.15 8.54
N ILE A 55 14.07 11.27 9.16
CA ILE A 55 13.76 12.61 8.65
C ILE A 55 14.63 12.87 7.42
N LEU A 56 14.01 13.21 6.28
CA LEU A 56 14.74 13.49 5.03
C LEU A 56 15.45 14.84 5.09
N LYS A 57 14.78 15.87 5.59
CA LYS A 57 15.27 17.25 5.69
C LYS A 57 14.50 18.01 6.77
N LYS A 58 15.08 19.07 7.32
CA LYS A 58 14.46 19.87 8.39
C LYS A 58 13.06 20.33 7.95
N GLY A 59 12.03 20.02 8.74
CA GLY A 59 10.63 20.33 8.43
C GLY A 59 9.89 19.27 7.59
N HIS A 60 10.58 18.28 7.00
CA HIS A 60 9.94 17.18 6.27
C HIS A 60 9.55 16.04 7.22
N ARG A 61 8.26 15.95 7.56
CA ARG A 61 7.71 14.88 8.38
C ARG A 61 6.92 13.90 7.53
N TYR A 62 7.33 12.64 7.54
CA TYR A 62 6.61 11.54 6.92
C TYR A 62 6.29 10.46 7.97
N PRO A 63 5.07 9.90 8.02
CA PRO A 63 3.91 10.25 7.18
C PRO A 63 3.44 11.69 7.41
N PRO A 64 2.85 12.35 6.39
CA PRO A 64 2.29 13.68 6.57
C PRO A 64 1.22 13.65 7.67
N LYS A 65 1.12 14.72 8.47
CA LYS A 65 0.00 14.94 9.42
C LYS A 65 -1.28 15.25 8.63
N SER A 66 -1.70 14.37 7.73
CA SER A 66 -2.94 14.51 6.98
C SER A 66 -4.05 13.67 7.62
N GLN A 67 -5.28 13.93 7.20
CA GLN A 67 -6.46 13.19 7.64
C GLN A 67 -6.57 11.79 7.02
N SER A 68 -5.56 11.34 6.25
CA SER A 68 -5.59 10.09 5.47
C SER A 68 -5.29 8.83 6.32
N GLY A 69 -5.59 8.86 7.62
CA GLY A 69 -5.44 7.71 8.52
C GLY A 69 -4.09 7.64 9.26
N ASN A 70 -4.08 6.88 10.36
CA ASN A 70 -2.91 6.66 11.19
C ASN A 70 -1.91 5.68 10.53
N ILE A 71 -0.75 5.47 11.16
CA ILE A 71 0.31 4.56 10.67
C ILE A 71 -0.24 3.16 10.34
N LYS A 72 -1.14 2.64 11.19
CA LYS A 72 -1.77 1.33 11.01
C LYS A 72 -2.62 1.30 9.73
N THR A 73 -3.50 2.28 9.53
CA THR A 73 -4.30 2.41 8.31
C THR A 73 -3.42 2.54 7.06
N ARG A 74 -2.40 3.39 7.11
CA ARG A 74 -1.48 3.56 5.97
C ARG A 74 -0.76 2.26 5.64
N SER A 75 -0.31 1.51 6.64
CA SER A 75 0.33 0.21 6.43
C SER A 75 -0.59 -0.82 5.75
N TYR A 76 -1.90 -0.80 6.07
CA TYR A 76 -2.88 -1.64 5.38
C TYR A 76 -3.03 -1.23 3.92
N VAL A 77 -3.23 0.06 3.65
CA VAL A 77 -3.41 0.56 2.28
C VAL A 77 -2.20 0.22 1.41
N LEU A 78 -0.98 0.45 1.89
CA LEU A 78 0.24 0.17 1.14
C LEU A 78 0.46 -1.33 0.90
N ALA A 79 0.15 -2.18 1.88
CA ALA A 79 0.23 -3.62 1.68
C ALA A 79 -0.79 -4.14 0.66
N LEU A 80 -2.04 -3.66 0.76
CA LEU A 80 -3.11 -4.03 -0.17
C LEU A 80 -2.84 -3.48 -1.57
N SER A 81 -2.19 -2.31 -1.68
CA SER A 81 -1.85 -1.73 -2.97
C SER A 81 -0.86 -2.61 -3.72
N LEU A 82 0.14 -3.15 -3.03
CA LEU A 82 1.17 -4.00 -3.62
C LEU A 82 0.71 -5.45 -3.84
N CYS A 83 -0.16 -5.98 -2.99
CA CYS A 83 -0.60 -7.39 -3.09
C CYS A 83 -1.77 -7.61 -4.05
N TYR A 84 -2.68 -6.65 -4.17
CA TYR A 84 -3.95 -6.85 -4.87
C TYR A 84 -4.24 -5.76 -5.89
N HIS A 85 -4.10 -4.49 -5.51
CA HIS A 85 -4.43 -3.36 -6.41
C HIS A 85 -3.52 -3.29 -7.63
N SER A 86 -2.22 -3.50 -7.47
CA SER A 86 -1.21 -3.47 -8.55
C SER A 86 -1.46 -4.50 -9.64
N ARG A 87 -2.10 -5.63 -9.30
CA ARG A 87 -2.47 -6.71 -10.23
C ARG A 87 -3.53 -6.29 -11.25
N LEU A 88 -4.37 -5.33 -10.89
CA LEU A 88 -5.45 -4.85 -11.74
C LEU A 88 -4.87 -3.98 -12.86
N TYR A 89 -4.94 -4.42 -14.10
CA TYR A 89 -4.52 -3.59 -15.25
C TYR A 89 -5.53 -2.48 -15.57
N ASP A 90 -6.82 -2.79 -15.43
CA ASP A 90 -7.91 -1.88 -15.76
C ASP A 90 -8.09 -0.76 -14.72
N GLN A 91 -8.14 0.49 -15.18
CA GLN A 91 -8.23 1.67 -14.31
C GLN A 91 -9.59 1.83 -13.63
N ILE A 92 -10.66 1.35 -14.25
CA ILE A 92 -12.01 1.35 -13.67
C ILE A 92 -12.05 0.33 -12.52
N LEU A 93 -11.47 -0.86 -12.71
CA LEU A 93 -11.32 -1.87 -11.65
C LEU A 93 -10.44 -1.37 -10.51
N ARG A 94 -9.29 -0.75 -10.81
CA ARG A 94 -8.43 -0.09 -9.82
C ARG A 94 -9.24 0.92 -8.99
N LYS A 95 -10.09 1.73 -9.62
CA LYS A 95 -10.95 2.70 -8.93
C LYS A 95 -12.01 2.03 -8.06
N LYS A 96 -12.70 1.00 -8.56
CA LYS A 96 -13.69 0.23 -7.81
C LYS A 96 -13.08 -0.41 -6.56
N TYR A 97 -11.92 -1.04 -6.71
CA TYR A 97 -11.18 -1.65 -5.61
C TYR A 97 -10.87 -0.62 -4.52
N ARG A 98 -10.33 0.55 -4.88
CA ARG A 98 -10.03 1.62 -3.91
C ARG A 98 -11.27 2.07 -3.16
N ILE A 99 -12.38 2.31 -3.86
CA ILE A 99 -13.65 2.72 -3.24
C ILE A 99 -14.13 1.67 -2.22
N GLU A 100 -14.02 0.38 -2.54
CA GLU A 100 -14.41 -0.69 -1.62
C GLU A 100 -13.52 -0.74 -0.37
N MET A 101 -12.19 -0.65 -0.55
CA MET A 101 -11.27 -0.63 0.59
C MET A 101 -11.43 0.63 1.45
N GLU A 102 -11.69 1.79 0.84
CA GLU A 102 -11.97 3.05 1.54
C GLU A 102 -13.22 2.94 2.41
N LYS A 103 -14.28 2.29 1.92
CA LYS A 103 -15.50 2.04 2.70
C LYS A 103 -15.22 1.19 3.93
N ILE A 104 -14.47 0.09 3.78
CA ILE A 104 -14.13 -0.81 4.90
C ILE A 104 -13.26 -0.10 5.95
N LEU A 105 -12.35 0.78 5.50
CA LEU A 105 -11.48 1.56 6.37
C LEU A 105 -12.13 2.85 6.93
N ASN A 106 -13.35 3.16 6.52
CA ASN A 106 -14.03 4.44 6.80
C ASN A 106 -13.15 5.65 6.45
N LEU A 107 -12.53 5.62 5.27
CA LEU A 107 -11.68 6.69 4.78
C LEU A 107 -12.47 7.71 3.95
N LYS A 108 -11.94 8.92 3.89
CA LYS A 108 -12.40 9.94 2.95
C LYS A 108 -12.15 9.49 1.52
N LYS A 109 -12.98 10.00 0.61
CA LYS A 109 -12.83 9.80 -0.82
C LYS A 109 -11.40 10.10 -1.28
N ASP A 110 -10.84 9.23 -2.11
CA ASP A 110 -9.52 9.32 -2.72
C ASP A 110 -8.33 9.24 -1.72
N ALA A 111 -8.60 8.95 -0.44
CA ALA A 111 -7.55 8.79 0.56
C ALA A 111 -6.65 7.58 0.29
N PHE A 112 -7.18 6.49 -0.28
CA PHE A 112 -6.39 5.31 -0.62
C PHE A 112 -5.34 5.64 -1.69
N SER A 113 -5.76 6.32 -2.76
CA SER A 113 -4.86 6.81 -3.82
C SER A 113 -3.83 7.79 -3.24
N LYS A 114 -4.26 8.69 -2.36
CA LYS A 114 -3.38 9.69 -1.75
C LYS A 114 -2.29 9.05 -0.89
N ILE A 115 -2.62 8.04 -0.08
CA ILE A 115 -1.63 7.33 0.74
C ILE A 115 -0.56 6.67 -0.13
N ILE A 116 -0.97 6.00 -1.22
CA ILE A 116 -0.04 5.39 -2.17
C ILE A 116 0.87 6.46 -2.78
N ARG A 117 0.28 7.56 -3.26
CA ARG A 117 1.01 8.64 -3.91
C ARG A 117 2.02 9.29 -2.95
N ASP A 118 1.60 9.59 -1.73
CA ASP A 118 2.46 10.13 -0.68
C ASP A 118 3.67 9.21 -0.42
N GLU A 119 3.47 7.89 -0.35
CA GLU A 119 4.56 6.91 -0.14
C GLU A 119 5.50 6.85 -1.35
N GLN A 120 4.95 6.75 -2.56
CA GLN A 120 5.73 6.75 -3.80
C GLN A 120 6.64 7.99 -3.90
N GLU A 121 6.08 9.17 -3.64
CA GLU A 121 6.83 10.42 -3.69
C GLU A 121 7.87 10.51 -2.57
N ASP A 122 7.59 10.05 -1.35
CA ASP A 122 8.57 10.02 -0.26
C ASP A 122 9.78 9.13 -0.60
N TYR A 123 9.57 7.96 -1.21
CA TYR A 123 10.66 7.10 -1.66
C TYR A 123 11.54 7.78 -2.70
N ILE A 124 10.92 8.39 -3.71
CA ILE A 124 11.64 9.04 -4.81
C ILE A 124 12.38 10.28 -4.33
N ASN A 125 11.79 11.05 -3.41
CA ASN A 125 12.44 12.22 -2.83
C ASN A 125 13.64 11.87 -1.93
N ARG A 126 13.77 10.61 -1.50
CA ARG A 126 14.92 10.09 -0.76
C ARG A 126 16.02 9.53 -1.66
N MET A 127 15.77 9.41 -2.96
CA MET A 127 16.72 8.86 -3.92
C MET A 127 17.55 9.96 -4.58
N GLN A 128 18.75 9.58 -5.02
CA GLN A 128 19.49 10.35 -6.00
C GLN A 128 18.94 10.02 -7.38
N CYS A 129 18.09 10.90 -7.90
CA CYS A 129 17.52 10.76 -9.23
C CYS A 129 18.38 11.50 -10.27
N PRO A 130 18.52 10.95 -11.49
CA PRO A 130 19.12 11.67 -12.60
C PRO A 130 18.40 13.00 -12.88
N PRO A 131 19.10 14.01 -13.43
CA PRO A 131 18.45 15.23 -13.89
C PRO A 131 17.39 14.91 -14.94
N ASN A 132 16.28 15.64 -14.93
CA ASN A 132 15.15 15.50 -15.87
C ASN A 132 14.39 14.15 -15.80
N LEU A 133 14.52 13.39 -14.72
CA LEU A 133 13.72 12.17 -14.53
C LEU A 133 12.22 12.49 -14.48
N ALA A 134 11.45 11.97 -15.44
CA ALA A 134 10.00 12.06 -15.45
C ALA A 134 9.39 11.14 -14.37
N LYS A 135 8.83 11.73 -13.31
CA LYS A 135 8.16 11.02 -12.20
C LYS A 135 6.73 10.58 -12.56
N ASN A 136 6.59 9.79 -13.62
CA ASN A 136 5.30 9.26 -14.05
C ASN A 136 4.78 8.15 -13.11
N GLU A 137 3.49 7.83 -13.19
CA GLU A 137 2.85 6.85 -12.29
C GLU A 137 3.48 5.47 -12.37
N ALA A 138 3.80 4.98 -13.58
CA ALA A 138 4.41 3.68 -13.78
C ALA A 138 5.78 3.56 -13.11
N LEU A 139 6.63 4.57 -13.25
CA LEU A 139 7.94 4.62 -12.60
C LEU A 139 7.79 4.60 -11.08
N LEU A 140 6.92 5.43 -10.54
CA LEU A 140 6.67 5.54 -9.10
C LEU A 140 6.16 4.22 -8.51
N GLU A 141 5.23 3.56 -9.20
CA GLU A 141 4.71 2.24 -8.82
C GLU A 141 5.82 1.18 -8.86
N ASN A 142 6.57 1.11 -9.96
CA ASN A 142 7.68 0.15 -10.10
C ASN A 142 8.74 0.32 -9.01
N VAL A 143 9.13 1.57 -8.71
CA VAL A 143 10.12 1.86 -7.66
C VAL A 143 9.63 1.42 -6.29
N LEU A 144 8.38 1.74 -5.94
CA LEU A 144 7.81 1.33 -4.66
C LEU A 144 7.73 -0.20 -4.54
N VAL A 145 7.23 -0.87 -5.58
CA VAL A 145 7.12 -2.34 -5.63
C VAL A 145 8.48 -2.98 -5.48
N MET A 146 9.47 -2.58 -6.29
CA MET A 146 10.82 -3.15 -6.26
C MET A 146 11.44 -3.06 -4.86
N ILE A 147 11.37 -1.90 -4.22
CA ILE A 147 12.03 -1.71 -2.92
C ILE A 147 11.32 -2.49 -1.83
N ALA A 148 9.98 -2.46 -1.80
CA ALA A 148 9.22 -3.24 -0.84
C ALA A 148 9.50 -4.75 -1.03
N CYS A 149 9.54 -5.25 -2.25
CA CYS A 149 9.84 -6.65 -2.56
C CYS A 149 11.27 -7.04 -2.15
N ILE A 150 12.28 -6.23 -2.47
CA ILE A 150 13.68 -6.45 -2.06
C ILE A 150 13.79 -6.51 -0.53
N LEU A 151 13.24 -5.51 0.17
CA LEU A 151 13.36 -5.41 1.64
C LEU A 151 12.55 -6.47 2.38
N THR A 152 11.50 -7.03 1.76
CA THR A 152 10.68 -8.09 2.35
C THR A 152 10.99 -9.49 1.83
N LYS A 153 11.94 -9.61 0.88
CA LYS A 153 12.28 -10.87 0.19
C LYS A 153 11.06 -11.55 -0.44
N ILE A 154 10.13 -10.74 -0.94
CA ILE A 154 8.96 -11.20 -1.68
C ILE A 154 9.34 -11.19 -3.17
N PRO A 155 9.19 -12.30 -3.90
CA PRO A 155 9.41 -12.33 -5.34
C PRO A 155 8.29 -11.59 -6.10
#